data_AF-A0A382W1Q3-F1
#
_entry.id   AF-A0A382W1Q3-F1
#
_cell.length_a   1.000
_cell.length_b   1.000
_cell.length_c   1.000
_cell.angle_alpha   90.00
_cell.angle_beta   90.00
_cell.angle_gamma   90.00
#
_symmetry.space_group_name_H-M   'P 1'
#
loop_
_entity.id
_entity.type
_entity.pdbx_description
1 polymer ?
#
loop_
_entity_poly.entity_id
_entity_poly.type
_entity_poly.pdbx_seq_one_letter_code
_entity_poly.pdbx_strand_id
1 'polypeptide(L)' 'MTQDITRLLADWDYEPGELRVRKIDGDDGLPKIQIRMDLGLMQLEWEGRPDGTRPHDTDSLLTYFRRQQA' A
#
# COMPACT_ATOMS: atom_id res chain seq x y z
N MET A 1 15.91 7.39 6.80
CA MET A 1 14.63 7.26 7.53
C MET A 1 14.69 6.00 8.38
N THR A 2 14.01 5.98 9.52
CA THR A 2 13.90 4.75 10.32
C THR A 2 12.83 3.83 9.71
N GLN A 3 13.10 2.52 9.67
CA GLN A 3 12.12 1.50 9.26
C GLN A 3 11.28 1.01 10.46
N ASP A 4 11.53 1.56 11.66
CA ASP A 4 10.79 1.23 12.87
C ASP A 4 9.38 1.81 12.82
N ILE A 5 8.38 0.92 12.78
CA ILE A 5 6.97 1.25 12.70
C ILE A 5 6.32 1.49 14.07
N THR A 6 7.08 1.43 15.18
CA THR A 6 6.58 1.61 16.55
C THR A 6 5.69 2.85 16.69
N ARG A 7 6.07 3.96 16.07
CA ARG A 7 5.28 5.20 16.08
C ARG A 7 3.93 5.04 15.38
N LEU A 8 3.91 4.39 14.21
CA LEU A 8 2.69 4.14 13.44
C LEU A 8 1.70 3.23 14.20
N LEU A 9 2.23 2.29 14.98
CA LEU A 9 1.43 1.36 15.78
C LEU A 9 0.92 2.00 17.08
N ALA A 10 1.72 2.87 17.71
CA ALA A 10 1.35 3.55 18.95
C ALA A 10 0.18 4.53 18.75
N ASP A 11 0.11 5.16 17.59
CA ASP A 11 -0.97 6.09 17.24
C ASP A 11 -2.20 5.38 16.62
N TRP A 12 -2.21 4.04 16.58
CA TRP A 12 -3.28 3.28 15.95
C TRP A 12 -3.61 1.97 16.69
N ASP A 13 -4.63 2.05 17.54
CA ASP A 13 -5.10 0.92 18.34
C ASP A 13 -5.61 -0.25 17.48
N TYR A 14 -5.24 -1.46 17.92
CA TYR A 14 -5.74 -2.71 17.38
C TYR A 14 -7.03 -3.13 18.10
N GLU A 15 -8.04 -3.51 17.33
CA GLU A 15 -9.32 -4.01 17.83
C GLU A 15 -9.58 -5.42 17.27
N PRO A 16 -9.58 -6.47 18.12
CA PRO A 16 -9.81 -7.83 17.68
C PRO A 16 -11.17 -7.99 16.98
N GLY A 17 -11.16 -8.60 15.80
CA GLY A 17 -12.38 -8.88 15.04
C GLY A 17 -12.88 -7.72 14.17
N GLU A 18 -12.23 -6.56 14.22
CA GLU A 18 -12.54 -5.42 13.34
C GLU A 18 -11.39 -5.17 12.35
N LEU A 19 -11.72 -5.12 11.05
CA LEU A 19 -10.78 -4.70 10.03
C LEU A 19 -10.69 -3.17 10.00
N ARG A 20 -9.69 -2.61 10.68
CA ARG A 20 -9.45 -1.16 10.65
C ARG A 20 -8.66 -0.76 9.42
N VAL A 21 -9.22 0.15 8.63
CA VAL A 21 -8.64 0.67 7.40
C VAL A 21 -8.63 2.19 7.43
N ARG A 22 -7.54 2.81 6.98
CA ARG A 22 -7.47 4.27 6.81
C ARG A 22 -6.77 4.64 5.50
N LYS A 23 -7.06 5.85 5.03
CA LYS A 23 -6.31 6.53 3.97
C LYS A 23 -5.25 7.41 4.61
N ILE A 24 -4.04 7.42 4.05
CA ILE A 24 -2.96 8.35 4.40
C ILE A 24 -2.38 8.97 3.14
N ASP A 25 -1.64 10.07 3.29
CA ASP A 25 -0.77 10.59 2.24
C ASP A 25 0.62 9.96 2.39
N GLY A 26 1.15 9.40 1.30
CA GLY A 26 2.50 8.84 1.26
C GLY A 26 3.56 9.91 1.15
N ASP A 27 4.82 9.53 1.38
CA ASP A 27 5.97 10.44 1.23
C ASP A 27 6.17 10.91 -0.22
N ASP A 28 5.57 10.20 -1.18
CA ASP A 28 5.49 10.57 -2.60
C ASP A 28 4.35 11.55 -2.91
N GLY A 29 3.58 11.97 -1.90
CA GLY A 29 2.40 12.82 -2.03
C GLY A 29 1.19 12.10 -2.62
N LEU A 30 1.28 10.79 -2.86
CA LEU A 30 0.19 9.99 -3.38
C LEU A 30 -0.55 9.30 -2.23
N PRO A 31 -1.88 9.14 -2.33
CA PRO A 31 -2.63 8.44 -1.30
C PRO A 31 -2.20 6.97 -1.17
N LYS A 32 -2.23 6.44 0.05
CA LYS A 32 -2.03 5.02 0.36
C LYS A 32 -3.17 4.52 1.24
N ILE A 33 -3.40 3.21 1.19
CA ILE A 33 -4.31 2.52 2.09
C ILE A 33 -3.47 1.86 3.18
N GLN A 34 -3.81 2.09 4.44
CA GLN A 34 -3.24 1.34 5.56
C GLN A 34 -4.32 0.48 6.20
N ILE A 35 -3.94 -0.73 6.60
CA ILE A 35 -4.81 -1.72 7.25
C ILE A 35 -4.14 -2.18 8.53
N ARG A 36 -4.88 -2.16 9.64
CA ARG A 36 -4.41 -2.67 10.93
C ARG A 36 -4.52 -4.19 10.94
N MET A 37 -3.45 -4.85 11.35
CA MET A 37 -3.37 -6.30 11.50
C MET A 37 -3.00 -6.64 12.94
N ASP A 38 -3.25 -7.89 13.35
CA ASP A 38 -3.06 -8.39 14.73
C ASP A 38 -1.71 -7.99 15.34
N LEU A 39 -0.63 -8.11 14.58
CA LEU A 39 0.74 -7.83 15.03
C LEU A 39 1.43 -6.74 14.20
N GLY A 40 0.67 -5.90 13.49
CA GLY A 40 1.29 -4.88 12.64
C GLY A 40 0.31 -4.10 11.78
N LEU A 41 0.81 -3.67 10.63
CA LEU A 41 0.02 -2.97 9.62
C LEU A 41 0.43 -3.44 8.23
N MET A 42 -0.51 -3.37 7.30
CA MET A 42 -0.26 -3.51 5.87
C MET A 42 -0.51 -2.17 5.19
N GLN A 43 0.38 -1.76 4.30
CA GLN A 43 0.22 -0.57 3.47
C GLN A 43 0.12 -0.99 2.01
N LEU A 44 -0.86 -0.45 1.30
CA LEU A 44 -1.12 -0.71 -0.11
C LEU A 44 -1.15 0.60 -0.90
N GLU A 45 -0.78 0.53 -2.16
CA GLU A 45 -1.00 1.63 -3.10
C GLU A 45 -2.49 1.91 -3.29
N TRP A 46 -2.83 3.19 -3.47
CA TRP A 46 -4.19 3.60 -3.79
C TRP A 46 -4.58 3.30 -5.25
N GLU A 47 -3.63 3.41 -6.17
CA GLU A 47 -3.85 3.18 -7.61
C GLU A 47 -2.86 2.18 -8.19
N GLY A 48 -3.23 1.59 -9.33
CA GLY A 48 -2.39 0.62 -10.01
C GLY A 48 -2.32 -0.68 -9.23
N ARG A 49 -1.09 -1.06 -8.85
CA ARG A 49 -0.83 -2.31 -8.14
C ARG A 49 -0.70 -2.07 -6.63
N PRO A 50 -1.54 -2.71 -5.81
CA PRO A 50 -1.54 -2.49 -4.35
C PRO A 50 -0.21 -2.85 -3.68
N ASP A 51 0.60 -3.71 -4.30
CA ASP A 51 1.94 -4.09 -3.83
C ASP A 51 3.06 -3.10 -4.23
N GLY A 52 2.74 -1.99 -4.89
CA GLY A 52 3.70 -0.93 -5.23
C GLY A 52 4.61 -1.23 -6.41
N THR A 53 4.52 -2.42 -7.01
CA THR A 53 5.40 -2.80 -8.13
C THR A 53 4.84 -2.36 -9.48
N ARG A 54 5.75 -2.05 -10.41
CA ARG A 54 5.43 -1.71 -11.80
C ARG A 54 6.17 -2.65 -12.75
N PRO A 55 5.59 -3.82 -13.08
CA PRO A 55 6.24 -4.77 -13.98
C PRO A 55 6.43 -4.12 -15.36
N HIS A 56 7.66 -4.14 -15.86
CA HIS A 56 8.05 -3.50 -17.13
C HIS A 56 7.64 -2.02 -17.23
N ASP A 57 7.71 -1.28 -16.12
CA ASP A 57 7.29 0.13 -16.04
C ASP A 57 5.83 0.37 -16.45
N THR A 58 4.98 -0.65 -16.29
CA THR A 58 3.55 -0.60 -16.56
C THR A 58 2.72 -1.03 -15.36
N ASP A 59 1.46 -0.59 -15.31
CA ASP A 59 0.54 -0.93 -14.22
C ASP A 59 0.08 -2.39 -14.26
N SER A 60 0.21 -3.08 -15.39
CA SER A 60 -0.15 -4.48 -15.51
C SER A 60 0.59 -5.18 -16.65
N LEU A 61 0.79 -6.49 -16.53
CA LEU A 61 1.33 -7.31 -17.62
C LEU A 61 0.46 -7.22 -18.89
N LEU A 62 -0.86 -7.06 -18.75
CA LEU A 62 -1.77 -6.86 -19.88
C LEU A 62 -1.42 -5.57 -20.64
N THR A 63 -1.15 -4.48 -19.93
CA THR A 63 -0.72 -3.19 -20.52
C THR A 63 0.58 -3.36 -21.28
N TYR A 64 1.56 -4.04 -20.69
CA TYR A 64 2.85 -4.33 -21.33
C TYR A 64 2.68 -5.12 -22.63
N PHE A 65 1.99 -6.26 -22.62
CA PHE A 65 1.84 -7.09 -23.82
C PHE A 65 1.02 -6.41 -24.92
N ARG A 66 0.03 -5.59 -24.58
CA ARG A 66 -0.70 -4.78 -25.57
C ARG A 66 0.19 -3.75 -26.27
N ARG A 67 1.14 -3.13 -25.56
CA ARG A 67 2.10 -2.19 -26.15
C ARG A 67 3.06 -2.88 -27.12
N GLN A 68 3.41 -4.14 -26.88
CA GLN A 68 4.30 -4.91 -27.76
C GLN A 68 3.62 -5.41 -29.04
N GLN A 69 2.29 -5.45 -29.05
CA GLN A 69 1.49 -5.88 -30.21
C GLN A 69 1.13 -4.73 -31.15
N ALA A 70 1.47 -3.49 -30.79
CA ALA A 70 1.29 -2.28 -31.60
C ALA A 70 2.60 -1.93 -32.34
#